data_AF-A0A9P5MHD1-F1
#
_entry.id   AF-A0A9P5MHD1-F1
#
_cell.length_a   1.000
_cell.length_b   1.000
_cell.length_c   1.000
_cell.angle_alpha   90.00
_cell.angle_beta   90.00
_cell.angle_gamma   90.00
#
_symmetry.space_group_name_H-M   'P 1'
#
loop_
_entity.id
_entity.type
_entity.pdbx_description
1 polymer ?
#
loop_
_entity_poly.entity_id
_entity_poly.type
_entity_poly.pdbx_seq_one_letter_code
_entity_poly.pdbx_strand_id
1 'polypeptide(L)'
;SSGRYLTSNDPRGYIPVYEYPIGDQWIMLDAEDGYVLWTAIWKALGNQKADVVRMLDNMPELTPYIRRVRGGYLKIQGTWMKYEVSLVAYNIREDLIPLFG
;
A
#
# COMPACT_ATOMS: atom_id res chain seq x y z
N SER A 1 2.99 9.44 12.40
CA SER A 1 4.39 9.90 12.44
C SER A 1 4.92 10.01 11.01
N SER A 2 5.94 10.83 10.74
CA SER A 2 6.66 10.78 9.47
C SER A 2 7.95 9.97 9.62
N GLY A 3 8.34 9.23 8.59
CA GLY A 3 9.53 8.38 8.59
C GLY A 3 10.18 8.32 7.21
N ARG A 4 11.45 7.90 7.16
CA ARG A 4 12.18 7.67 5.91
C ARG A 4 12.86 6.31 5.96
N TYR A 5 12.47 5.41 5.07
CA TYR A 5 12.94 4.03 5.08
C TYR A 5 13.84 3.76 3.87
N LEU A 6 15.09 3.36 4.14
CA LEU A 6 16.05 3.01 3.10
C LEU A 6 15.62 1.72 2.38
N THR A 7 15.73 1.72 1.05
CA THR A 7 15.44 0.54 0.22
C THR A 7 16.14 0.66 -1.13
N SER A 8 16.73 -0.43 -1.60
CA SER A 8 17.31 -0.50 -2.95
C SER A 8 16.27 -0.75 -4.04
N ASN A 9 15.01 -1.00 -3.67
CA ASN A 9 13.92 -1.32 -4.60
C ASN A 9 13.16 -0.08 -5.09
N ASP A 10 13.50 1.10 -4.56
CA ASP A 10 12.98 2.37 -5.04
C ASP A 10 14.14 3.14 -5.70
N PRO A 11 13.94 3.76 -6.89
CA PRO A 11 14.98 4.53 -7.56
C PRO A 11 15.58 5.67 -6.72
N ARG A 12 14.82 6.18 -5.74
CA ARG A 12 15.29 7.22 -4.81
C ARG A 12 16.26 6.69 -3.74
N GLY A 13 16.36 5.36 -3.58
CA GLY A 13 17.12 4.71 -2.51
C GLY A 13 16.43 4.75 -1.14
N TYR A 14 15.25 5.38 -1.05
CA TYR A 14 14.44 5.46 0.15
C TYR A 14 12.96 5.67 -0.21
N ILE A 15 12.08 5.43 0.76
CA ILE A 15 10.65 5.78 0.70
C ILE A 15 10.34 6.69 1.89
N PRO A 16 9.97 7.96 1.68
CA PRO A 16 9.47 8.83 2.73
C PRO A 16 8.00 8.50 2.98
N VAL A 17 7.60 8.31 4.24
CA VAL A 17 6.25 7.89 4.56
C VAL A 17 5.60 8.75 5.63
N TYR A 18 4.30 8.99 5.46
CA TYR A 18 3.39 9.22 6.57
C TYR A 18 2.90 7.87 7.09
N GLU A 19 2.96 7.67 8.41
CA GLU A 19 2.57 6.45 9.07
C GLU A 19 1.33 6.68 9.92
N TYR A 20 0.37 5.76 9.79
CA TYR A 20 -0.88 5.76 10.53
C TYR A 20 -1.15 4.35 11.08
N PRO A 21 -1.13 4.15 12.41
CA PRO A 21 -1.42 2.84 13.01
C PRO A 21 -2.92 2.55 13.00
N ILE A 22 -3.31 1.36 12.55
CA ILE A 22 -4.67 0.80 12.64
C ILE A 22 -4.57 -0.64 13.13
N GLY A 23 -5.03 -0.89 14.36
CA GLY A 23 -4.80 -2.17 15.04
C GLY A 23 -3.31 -2.53 15.04
N ASP A 24 -2.99 -3.74 14.59
CA ASP A 24 -1.60 -4.23 14.47
C ASP A 24 -0.94 -3.91 13.12
N GLN A 25 -1.57 -3.08 12.28
CA GLN A 25 -1.05 -2.70 10.97
C GLN A 25 -0.62 -1.23 10.94
N TRP A 26 0.46 -0.98 10.21
CA TRP A 26 0.93 0.36 9.92
C TRP A 26 0.56 0.71 8.49
N ILE A 27 -0.42 1.59 8.35
CA ILE A 27 -0.76 2.16 7.04
C ILE A 27 0.31 3.18 6.70
N MET A 28 0.84 3.08 5.49
CA MET A 28 1.89 3.97 5.02
C MET A 28 1.47 4.62 3.71
N LEU A 29 1.66 5.93 3.66
CA LEU A 29 1.49 6.75 2.47
C LEU A 29 2.86 7.31 2.11
N ASP A 30 3.31 7.09 0.89
CA ASP A 30 4.50 7.73 0.35
C ASP A 30 4.25 9.23 0.22
N ALA A 31 5.06 10.02 0.91
CA ALA A 31 4.85 11.46 1.03
C ALA A 31 5.19 12.24 -0.25
N GLU A 32 5.88 11.64 -1.21
CA GLU A 32 6.31 12.30 -2.44
C GLU A 32 5.49 11.87 -3.66
N ASP A 33 5.17 10.59 -3.81
CA ASP A 33 4.51 10.05 -5.02
C ASP A 33 3.07 9.57 -4.80
N GLY A 34 2.56 9.67 -3.56
CA GLY A 34 1.17 9.37 -3.21
C GLY A 34 0.80 7.89 -3.30
N TYR A 35 1.78 6.97 -3.32
CA TYR A 35 1.51 5.55 -3.21
C TYR A 35 1.15 5.16 -1.79
N VAL A 36 0.16 4.27 -1.64
CA VAL A 36 -0.28 3.75 -0.35
C VAL A 36 0.11 2.28 -0.23
N LEU A 37 0.59 1.86 0.94
CA LEU A 37 0.88 0.45 1.26
C LEU A 37 -0.43 -0.35 1.38
N TRP A 38 -0.94 -0.76 0.24
CA TRP A 38 -2.23 -1.44 0.09
C TRP A 38 -2.31 -2.74 0.89
N THR A 39 -1.22 -3.51 0.95
CA THR A 39 -1.21 -4.74 1.73
C THR A 39 -1.42 -4.52 3.23
N ALA A 40 -1.02 -3.36 3.77
CA ALA A 40 -1.26 -3.04 5.18
C ALA A 40 -2.74 -2.73 5.43
N ILE A 41 -3.37 -1.96 4.53
CA ILE A 41 -4.81 -1.69 4.55
C ILE A 41 -5.59 -3.01 4.48
N TRP A 42 -5.26 -3.85 3.50
CA TRP A 42 -5.93 -5.13 3.29
C TRP A 42 -5.89 -6.03 4.53
N LYS A 43 -4.74 -6.09 5.21
CA LYS A 43 -4.58 -6.81 6.49
C LYS A 43 -5.35 -6.15 7.64
N ALA A 44 -5.42 -4.82 7.68
CA ALA A 44 -6.17 -4.09 8.71
C ALA A 44 -7.67 -4.39 8.62
N LEU A 45 -8.17 -4.71 7.42
CA LEU A 45 -9.53 -5.17 7.16
C LEU A 45 -9.76 -6.66 7.49
N GLY A 46 -8.75 -7.37 8.03
CA GLY A 46 -8.85 -8.78 8.40
C GLY A 46 -8.62 -9.77 7.26
N ASN A 47 -8.27 -9.30 6.06
CA ASN A 47 -8.04 -10.16 4.91
C ASN A 47 -6.61 -10.73 4.87
N GLN A 48 -6.41 -11.80 4.08
CA GLN A 48 -5.08 -12.38 3.89
C GLN A 48 -4.31 -11.69 2.77
N LYS A 49 -2.99 -11.56 2.92
CA LYS A 49 -2.10 -10.98 1.91
C LYS A 49 -2.21 -11.67 0.54
N ALA A 50 -2.47 -12.97 0.53
CA ALA A 50 -2.59 -13.77 -0.70
C ALA A 50 -3.73 -13.28 -1.60
N ASP A 51 -4.79 -12.70 -1.02
CA ASP A 51 -5.96 -12.26 -1.78
C ASP A 51 -5.67 -11.01 -2.61
N VAL A 52 -4.78 -10.12 -2.11
CA VAL A 52 -4.29 -8.97 -2.91
C VAL A 52 -3.61 -9.44 -4.19
N VAL A 53 -2.78 -10.49 -4.11
CA VAL A 53 -2.05 -11.00 -5.29
C VAL A 53 -3.05 -11.54 -6.32
N ARG A 54 -3.99 -12.38 -5.88
CA ARG A 54 -5.04 -12.94 -6.75
C ARG A 54 -5.93 -11.85 -7.37
N MET A 55 -6.30 -10.83 -6.60
CA MET A 55 -7.10 -9.70 -7.11
C MET A 55 -6.36 -8.97 -8.24
N LEU A 56 -5.07 -8.69 -8.04
CA LEU A 56 -4.26 -7.98 -9.03
C LEU A 56 -4.01 -8.80 -10.30
N ASP A 57 -3.88 -10.12 -10.17
CA ASP A 57 -3.73 -10.99 -11.34
C ASP A 57 -4.98 -10.97 -12.24
N ASN A 58 -6.15 -10.67 -11.68
CA ASN A 58 -7.41 -10.51 -12.42
C ASN A 58 -7.64 -9.09 -12.96
N MET A 59 -6.78 -8.13 -12.65
CA MET A 59 -6.90 -6.71 -13.01
C MET A 59 -5.57 -6.17 -13.59
N PRO A 60 -5.11 -6.68 -14.74
CA PRO A 60 -3.82 -6.32 -15.32
C PRO A 60 -3.68 -4.82 -15.63
N GLU A 61 -4.79 -4.11 -15.86
CA GLU A 61 -4.87 -2.66 -16.05
C GLU A 61 -4.36 -1.86 -14.85
N LEU A 62 -4.32 -2.46 -13.65
CA LEU A 62 -3.79 -1.82 -12.45
C LEU A 62 -2.27 -1.87 -12.37
N THR A 63 -1.60 -2.71 -13.17
CA THR A 63 -0.15 -2.92 -13.16
C THR A 63 0.67 -1.62 -13.20
N PRO A 64 0.35 -0.61 -14.04
CA PRO A 64 1.11 0.65 -14.09
C PRO A 64 1.01 1.49 -12.80
N TYR A 65 0.01 1.22 -11.97
CA TYR A 65 -0.27 1.97 -10.73
C TYR A 65 0.23 1.25 -9.48
N ILE A 66 0.96 0.14 -9.66
CA ILE A 66 1.41 -0.74 -8.59
C ILE A 66 2.94 -0.73 -8.51
N ARG A 67 3.46 -0.58 -7.29
CA ARG A 67 4.87 -0.78 -6.94
C ARG A 67 4.98 -1.93 -5.95
N ARG A 68 5.82 -2.92 -6.23
CA ARG A 68 6.08 -4.03 -5.30
C ARG A 68 7.41 -3.82 -4.60
N VAL A 69 7.37 -3.55 -3.30
CA VAL A 69 8.58 -3.41 -2.48
C VAL A 69 8.88 -4.75 -1.82
N ARG A 70 10.04 -5.34 -2.12
CA ARG A 70 10.47 -6.67 -1.64
C ARG A 70 11.88 -6.59 -1.02
N GLY A 71 12.11 -7.22 0.12
CA GLY A 71 13.40 -7.12 0.80
C GLY A 71 13.63 -5.75 1.44
N GLY A 72 14.73 -5.60 2.21
CA GLY A 72 14.95 -4.41 3.04
C GLY A 72 14.06 -4.38 4.28
N TYR A 73 13.74 -3.18 4.78
CA TYR A 73 13.01 -3.00 6.04
C TYR A 73 11.58 -3.55 5.97
N LEU A 74 11.23 -4.48 6.87
CA LEU A 74 9.98 -5.26 6.80
C LEU A 74 8.72 -4.39 6.79
N LYS A 75 8.71 -3.26 7.51
CA LYS A 75 7.53 -2.41 7.71
C LYS A 75 7.01 -1.78 6.40
N ILE A 76 7.89 -1.57 5.40
CA ILE A 76 7.54 -0.97 4.09
C ILE A 76 7.30 -2.02 2.99
N GLN A 77 7.47 -3.31 3.29
CA GLN A 77 7.35 -4.35 2.27
C GLN A 77 5.88 -4.63 1.93
N GLY A 78 5.63 -4.87 0.65
CA GLY A 78 4.29 -5.21 0.17
C GLY A 78 3.95 -4.59 -1.17
N THR A 79 2.65 -4.60 -1.46
CA THR A 79 2.10 -3.94 -2.64
C THR A 79 1.74 -2.51 -2.27
N TRP A 80 2.34 -1.58 -2.99
CA TRP A 80 2.01 -0.16 -2.97
C TRP A 80 1.16 0.17 -4.19
N MET A 81 0.11 0.98 -4.02
CA MET A 81 -0.79 1.38 -5.11
C MET A 81 -0.98 2.90 -5.08
N LYS A 82 -1.01 3.56 -6.25
CA LYS A 82 -1.31 5.00 -6.31
C LYS A 82 -2.66 5.30 -5.65
N TYR A 83 -2.69 6.33 -4.81
CA TYR A 83 -3.88 6.75 -4.09
C TYR A 83 -5.10 6.96 -5.01
N GLU A 84 -4.90 7.64 -6.14
CA GLU A 84 -5.96 7.92 -7.12
C GLU A 84 -6.63 6.64 -7.66
N VAL A 85 -5.87 5.55 -7.74
CA VAL A 85 -6.34 4.25 -8.23
C VAL A 85 -6.89 3.38 -7.11
N SER A 86 -6.51 3.63 -5.85
CA SER A 86 -7.10 2.95 -4.70
C SER A 86 -8.62 3.21 -4.56
N LEU A 87 -9.11 4.34 -5.10
CA LEU A 87 -10.54 4.66 -5.20
C LEU A 87 -11.28 3.81 -6.25
N VAL A 88 -10.55 3.15 -7.16
CA VAL A 88 -11.08 2.30 -8.24
C VAL A 88 -11.30 0.85 -7.75
N ALA A 89 -10.90 0.52 -6.52
CA ALA A 89 -11.21 -0.75 -5.86
C ALA A 89 -12.68 -0.82 -5.42
N TYR A 90 -13.61 -0.71 -6.39
CA TYR A 90 -15.06 -0.61 -6.19
C TYR A 90 -15.62 -1.70 -5.29
N ASN A 91 -15.04 -2.91 -5.33
CA ASN A 91 -15.49 -4.06 -4.55
C ASN A 91 -15.18 -3.97 -3.06
N ILE A 92 -14.23 -3.14 -2.64
CA ILE A 92 -13.89 -2.93 -1.22
C ILE A 92 -13.90 -1.46 -0.80
N ARG A 93 -14.40 -0.57 -1.67
CA ARG A 93 -14.43 0.88 -1.41
C ARG A 93 -15.14 1.23 -0.11
N GLU A 94 -16.16 0.47 0.27
CA GLU A 94 -16.96 0.69 1.49
C GLU A 94 -16.13 0.40 2.74
N ASP A 95 -15.23 -0.58 2.68
CA ASP A 95 -14.29 -0.90 3.76
C ASP A 95 -13.19 0.15 3.91
N LEU A 96 -12.98 0.98 2.88
CA LEU A 96 -11.95 2.02 2.84
C LEU A 96 -12.46 3.41 3.22
N ILE A 97 -13.78 3.59 3.35
CA ILE A 97 -14.40 4.87 3.77
C ILE A 97 -13.80 5.40 5.08
N PRO A 98 -13.59 4.59 6.14
CA PRO A 98 -13.03 5.09 7.40
C PRO A 98 -11.59 5.62 7.31
N LEU A 99 -10.88 5.26 6.24
CA LEU A 99 -9.48 5.63 6.01
C LEU A 99 -9.31 6.92 5.20
N PHE A 100 -10.32 7.28 4.40
CA PHE A 100 -10.19 8.32 3.38
C PHE A 100 -11.28 9.41 3.43
N GLY A 101 -12.34 9.21 4.23
CA GLY A 101 -13.45 10.16 4.38
C GLY A 101 -14.65 9.81 3.52
#